data_AF-X1EJW7-F1
#
_entry.id   AF-X1EJW7-F1
#
_cell.length_a   1.000
_cell.length_b   1.000
_cell.length_c   1.000
_cell.angle_alpha   90.00
_cell.angle_beta   90.00
_cell.angle_gamma   90.00
#
_symmetry.space_group_name_H-M   'P 1'
#
loop_
_entity.id
_entity.type
_entity.pdbx_description
1 polymer ?
#
loop_
_entity_poly.entity_id
_entity_poly.type
_entity_poly.pdbx_seq_one_letter_code
_entity_poly.pdbx_strand_id
1 'polypeptide(L)'
;MINSISLARIDEELPLAKKYNADLIGLLWGREGMPRDANERGMIAAELMYKADEMGIPNEDIWFDPIVTPAVNVDTNQVKPCLEFMSMLGDIAPGCKSTVGLSNISNGTPAHLRPWLNRTYLMMLLRYGLYSAIVDAFDSELIKIAKGEKPELVDLVHRVMNGEKPDLSSLTEEEVKYVKTVRVLTGESLYSHSWLEI
;
A
#
# COMPACT_ATOMS: atom_id res chain seq x y z
N MET A 1 1.77 -12.53 -15.26
CA MET A 1 2.11 -11.28 -14.59
C MET A 1 3.62 -11.17 -14.40
N ILE A 2 4.22 -10.03 -14.78
CA ILE A 2 5.62 -9.69 -14.55
C ILE A 2 5.71 -8.77 -13.33
N ASN A 3 6.46 -9.18 -12.31
CA ASN A 3 6.74 -8.39 -11.11
C ASN A 3 8.25 -8.12 -11.02
N SER A 4 8.74 -6.91 -11.29
CA SER A 4 8.04 -5.68 -11.71
C SER A 4 8.83 -4.97 -12.81
N ILE A 5 8.23 -3.93 -13.39
CA ILE A 5 8.84 -3.02 -14.37
C ILE A 5 9.00 -1.65 -13.72
N SER A 6 10.18 -1.04 -13.83
CA SER A 6 10.46 0.32 -13.34
C SER A 6 11.00 1.20 -14.47
N LEU A 7 10.95 2.53 -14.32
CA LEU A 7 11.46 3.45 -15.34
C LEU A 7 12.95 3.25 -15.63
N ALA A 8 13.73 2.78 -14.65
CA ALA A 8 15.15 2.51 -14.82
C ALA A 8 15.44 1.42 -15.86
N ARG A 9 14.50 0.48 -16.08
CA ARG A 9 14.69 -0.70 -16.94
C ARG A 9 13.54 -0.92 -17.94
N ILE A 10 12.69 0.09 -18.12
CA ILE A 10 11.45 -0.02 -18.88
C ILE A 10 11.68 -0.44 -20.35
N ASP A 11 12.72 0.08 -20.99
CA ASP A 11 13.02 -0.23 -22.41
C ASP A 11 13.42 -1.70 -22.62
N GLU A 12 13.95 -2.37 -21.58
CA GLU A 12 14.31 -3.79 -21.62
C GLU A 12 13.13 -4.70 -21.22
N GLU A 13 12.36 -4.29 -20.21
CA GLU A 13 11.38 -5.14 -19.54
C GLU A 13 9.99 -5.04 -20.18
N LEU A 14 9.57 -3.86 -20.64
CA LEU A 14 8.25 -3.64 -21.23
C LEU A 14 8.00 -4.43 -22.53
N PRO A 15 8.99 -4.62 -23.43
CA PRO A 15 8.84 -5.53 -24.57
C PRO A 15 8.51 -6.97 -24.18
N LEU A 16 8.94 -7.44 -23.01
CA LEU A 16 8.61 -8.78 -22.52
C LEU A 16 7.13 -8.89 -22.15
N ALA A 17 6.57 -7.87 -21.49
CA ALA A 17 5.14 -7.82 -21.17
C ALA A 17 4.29 -7.93 -22.45
N LYS A 18 4.66 -7.16 -23.49
CA LYS A 18 3.97 -7.21 -24.78
C LYS A 18 4.15 -8.55 -25.50
N LYS A 19 5.38 -9.08 -25.57
CA LYS A 19 5.69 -10.34 -26.26
C LYS A 19 4.91 -11.52 -25.70
N TYR A 20 4.74 -11.59 -24.38
CA TYR A 20 4.07 -12.70 -23.71
C TYR A 20 2.61 -12.42 -23.35
N ASN A 21 2.08 -11.24 -23.72
CA ASN A 21 0.72 -10.80 -23.38
C ASN A 21 0.41 -11.00 -21.89
N ALA A 22 1.29 -10.49 -21.03
CA ALA A 22 1.23 -10.67 -19.60
C ALA A 22 0.97 -9.34 -18.89
N ASP A 23 0.11 -9.36 -17.87
CA ASP A 23 -0.01 -8.25 -16.91
C ASP A 23 1.37 -7.84 -16.37
N LEU A 24 1.53 -6.56 -16.04
CA LEU A 24 2.77 -6.05 -15.47
C LEU A 24 2.50 -5.23 -14.20
N ILE A 25 3.40 -5.39 -13.23
CA ILE A 25 3.45 -4.50 -12.07
C ILE A 25 4.39 -3.35 -12.39
N GLY A 26 3.85 -2.14 -12.49
CA GLY A 26 4.62 -0.90 -12.59
C GLY A 26 5.08 -0.46 -11.21
N LEU A 27 6.34 -0.73 -10.88
CA LEU A 27 6.95 -0.28 -9.64
C LEU A 27 7.27 1.21 -9.76
N LEU A 28 6.75 2.02 -8.83
CA LEU A 28 6.94 3.48 -8.85
C LEU A 28 8.33 3.90 -8.37
N TRP A 29 9.37 3.20 -8.83
CA TRP A 29 10.76 3.50 -8.59
C TRP A 29 11.28 4.35 -9.75
N GLY A 30 11.65 5.59 -9.46
CA GLY A 30 12.17 6.52 -10.45
C GLY A 30 13.60 6.18 -10.86
N ARG A 31 14.10 6.87 -11.88
CA ARG A 31 15.49 6.72 -12.35
C ARG A 31 16.51 7.16 -11.29
N GLU A 32 16.14 8.16 -10.49
CA GLU A 32 16.96 8.70 -9.40
C GLU A 32 16.75 7.97 -8.07
N GLY A 33 15.82 7.01 -8.01
CA GLY A 33 15.56 6.21 -6.81
C GLY A 33 14.12 6.26 -6.33
N MET A 34 13.96 6.17 -5.01
CA MET A 34 12.67 6.18 -4.36
C MET A 34 11.96 7.54 -4.51
N PRO A 35 10.65 7.57 -4.84
CA PRO A 35 9.90 8.82 -4.92
C PRO A 35 9.80 9.51 -3.55
N ARG A 36 9.86 10.84 -3.56
CA ARG A 36 9.80 11.72 -2.38
C ARG A 36 8.38 11.83 -1.84
N ASP A 37 7.38 11.92 -2.74
CA ASP A 37 6.00 12.20 -2.37
C ASP A 37 4.98 11.52 -3.32
N ALA A 38 3.70 11.86 -3.18
CA ALA A 38 2.62 11.36 -4.02
C ALA A 38 2.66 11.90 -5.45
N ASN A 39 3.12 13.14 -5.64
CA ASN A 39 3.19 13.78 -6.96
C ASN A 39 4.26 13.11 -7.83
N GLU A 40 5.43 12.82 -7.26
CA GLU A 40 6.50 12.11 -7.96
C GLU A 40 6.08 10.68 -8.32
N ARG A 41 5.32 9.99 -7.45
CA ARG A 41 4.67 8.72 -7.80
C ARG A 41 3.71 8.86 -8.98
N GLY A 42 2.91 9.93 -8.99
CA GLY A 42 2.01 10.27 -10.10
C GLY A 42 2.74 10.50 -11.43
N MET A 43 3.85 11.24 -11.39
CA MET A 43 4.70 11.47 -12.57
C MET A 43 5.28 10.16 -13.12
N ILE A 44 5.78 9.30 -12.24
CA ILE A 44 6.34 7.99 -12.62
C ILE A 44 5.24 7.10 -13.21
N ALA A 45 4.06 7.08 -12.61
CA ALA A 45 2.91 6.31 -13.12
C ALA A 45 2.50 6.78 -14.52
N ALA A 46 2.38 8.09 -14.73
CA ALA A 46 2.04 8.66 -16.02
C ALA A 46 3.08 8.38 -17.11
N GLU A 47 4.39 8.46 -16.79
CA GLU A 47 5.47 8.10 -17.73
C GLU A 47 5.41 6.61 -18.11
N LEU A 48 5.19 5.73 -17.13
CA LEU A 48 5.08 4.29 -17.37
C LEU A 48 3.86 3.96 -18.24
N MET A 49 2.71 4.59 -17.98
CA MET A 49 1.52 4.43 -18.83
C MET A 49 1.77 4.89 -20.25
N TYR A 50 2.37 6.07 -20.43
CA TYR A 50 2.68 6.59 -21.76
C TYR A 50 3.55 5.61 -22.55
N LYS A 51 4.58 5.04 -21.91
CA LYS A 51 5.45 4.03 -22.52
C LYS A 51 4.71 2.73 -22.87
N ALA A 52 3.80 2.29 -21.98
CA ALA A 52 2.97 1.12 -22.22
C ALA A 52 2.00 1.34 -23.40
N ASP A 53 1.40 2.52 -23.50
CA ASP A 53 0.51 2.92 -24.59
C ASP A 53 1.24 2.98 -25.95
N GLU A 54 2.48 3.49 -25.99
CA GLU A 54 3.34 3.46 -27.19
C GLU A 54 3.55 2.01 -27.72
N MET A 55 3.46 1.00 -26.86
CA MET A 55 3.55 -0.42 -27.20
C MET A 55 2.18 -1.10 -27.40
N GLY A 56 1.09 -0.35 -27.26
CA GLY A 56 -0.28 -0.86 -27.30
C GLY A 56 -0.57 -1.89 -26.21
N ILE A 57 -0.05 -1.67 -25.00
CA ILE A 57 -0.43 -2.43 -23.80
C ILE A 57 -1.62 -1.69 -23.16
N PRO A 58 -2.77 -2.35 -22.95
CA PRO A 58 -3.93 -1.67 -22.41
C PRO A 58 -3.76 -1.40 -20.91
N ASN A 59 -4.36 -0.31 -20.41
CA ASN A 59 -4.28 0.09 -19.01
C ASN A 59 -4.74 -1.02 -18.04
N GLU A 60 -5.72 -1.83 -18.43
CA GLU A 60 -6.24 -2.93 -17.61
C GLU A 60 -5.19 -4.02 -17.31
N ASP A 61 -4.12 -4.12 -18.10
CA ASP A 61 -3.02 -5.05 -17.86
C ASP A 61 -1.93 -4.47 -16.94
N ILE A 62 -2.06 -3.21 -16.52
CA ILE A 62 -1.08 -2.49 -15.70
C ILE A 62 -1.54 -2.43 -14.24
N TRP A 63 -0.65 -2.82 -13.33
CA TRP A 63 -0.87 -2.83 -11.88
C TRP A 63 0.19 -1.94 -11.22
N PHE A 64 -0.19 -0.82 -10.62
CA PHE A 64 0.77 0.07 -9.98
C PHE A 64 1.11 -0.35 -8.55
N ASP A 65 2.42 -0.45 -8.25
CA ASP A 65 2.93 -0.61 -6.89
C ASP A 65 3.59 0.68 -6.39
N PRO A 66 2.98 1.40 -5.43
CA PRO A 66 3.48 2.67 -4.92
C PRO A 66 4.69 2.56 -3.98
N ILE A 67 5.23 1.35 -3.78
CA ILE A 67 6.34 1.03 -2.89
C ILE A 67 6.00 1.30 -1.43
N VAL A 68 5.59 0.24 -0.74
CA VAL A 68 5.41 0.25 0.72
C VAL A 68 6.77 0.21 1.41
N THR A 69 7.00 1.14 2.34
CA THR A 69 8.22 1.17 3.17
C THR A 69 7.96 0.77 4.61
N PRO A 70 9.01 0.35 5.35
CA PRO A 70 8.89 0.01 6.76
C PRO A 70 8.38 1.19 7.61
N ALA A 71 7.35 0.97 8.43
CA ALA A 71 6.82 1.96 9.37
C ALA A 71 7.83 2.35 10.45
N VAL A 72 8.83 1.49 10.71
CA VAL A 72 9.90 1.74 11.67
C VAL A 72 10.85 2.86 11.23
N ASN A 73 10.85 3.21 9.94
CA ASN A 73 11.70 4.26 9.38
C ASN A 73 11.02 5.63 9.53
N VAL A 74 11.05 6.19 10.74
CA VAL A 74 10.31 7.42 11.08
C VAL A 74 10.79 8.63 10.26
N ASP A 75 12.09 8.73 9.98
CA ASP A 75 12.69 9.85 9.23
C ASP A 75 12.28 9.88 7.75
N THR A 76 11.91 8.72 7.19
CA THR A 76 11.50 8.55 5.79
C THR A 76 10.11 7.95 5.71
N ASN A 77 9.22 8.32 6.64
CA ASN A 77 7.87 7.76 6.68
C ASN A 77 7.08 8.11 5.40
N GLN A 78 6.90 7.11 4.54
CA GLN A 78 6.25 7.24 3.24
C GLN A 78 4.81 6.72 3.25
N VAL A 79 4.27 6.37 4.43
CA VAL A 79 2.89 5.87 4.59
C VAL A 79 1.87 6.89 4.09
N LYS A 80 1.98 8.16 4.52
CA LYS A 80 1.07 9.23 4.08
C LYS A 80 1.16 9.50 2.57
N PRO A 81 2.36 9.78 2.00
CA PRO A 81 2.49 9.93 0.55
C PRO A 81 1.99 8.74 -0.26
N CYS A 82 2.16 7.51 0.26
CA CYS A 82 1.65 6.31 -0.39
C CYS A 82 0.11 6.30 -0.43
N LEU A 83 -0.55 6.58 0.70
CA LEU A 83 -2.01 6.66 0.78
C LEU A 83 -2.57 7.81 -0.07
N GLU A 84 -1.90 8.96 -0.09
CA GLU A 84 -2.24 10.10 -0.96
C GLU A 84 -2.17 9.71 -2.44
N PHE A 85 -1.09 9.05 -2.87
CA PHE A 85 -1.00 8.53 -4.24
C PHE A 85 -2.12 7.53 -4.56
N MET A 86 -2.42 6.60 -3.64
CA MET A 86 -3.51 5.65 -3.83
C MET A 86 -4.86 6.35 -4.02
N SER A 87 -5.09 7.46 -3.31
CA SER A 87 -6.33 8.24 -3.44
C SER A 87 -6.50 8.92 -4.81
N MET A 88 -5.40 9.22 -5.51
CA MET A 88 -5.41 9.88 -6.82
C MET A 88 -5.19 8.91 -8.00
N LEU A 89 -4.84 7.64 -7.72
CA LEU A 89 -4.47 6.68 -8.76
C LEU A 89 -5.56 6.49 -9.83
N GLY A 90 -6.83 6.43 -9.43
CA GLY A 90 -7.94 6.26 -10.36
C GLY A 90 -8.09 7.43 -11.34
N ASP A 91 -7.73 8.64 -10.93
CA ASP A 91 -7.78 9.84 -11.76
C ASP A 91 -6.55 9.95 -12.67
N ILE A 92 -5.36 9.59 -12.16
CA ILE A 92 -4.10 9.60 -12.94
C ILE A 92 -4.08 8.49 -13.98
N ALA A 93 -4.51 7.29 -13.58
CA ALA A 93 -4.30 6.06 -14.31
C ALA A 93 -5.62 5.28 -14.48
N PRO A 94 -6.63 5.85 -15.16
CA PRO A 94 -7.93 5.22 -15.31
C PRO A 94 -7.81 3.87 -16.01
N GLY A 95 -8.46 2.85 -15.44
CA GLY A 95 -8.44 1.47 -15.91
C GLY A 95 -7.27 0.64 -15.39
N CYS A 96 -6.22 1.26 -14.82
CA CYS A 96 -5.14 0.52 -14.17
C CYS A 96 -5.58 -0.05 -12.83
N LYS A 97 -4.91 -1.11 -12.40
CA LYS A 97 -5.07 -1.74 -11.08
C LYS A 97 -3.98 -1.25 -10.14
N SER A 98 -4.11 -1.57 -8.86
CA SER A 98 -3.09 -1.29 -7.85
C SER A 98 -2.69 -2.56 -7.10
N THR A 99 -1.42 -2.70 -6.76
CA THR A 99 -0.94 -3.78 -5.90
C THR A 99 0.10 -3.28 -4.92
N VAL A 100 0.32 -4.00 -3.82
CA VAL A 100 1.39 -3.66 -2.86
C VAL A 100 2.07 -4.91 -2.33
N GLY A 101 3.38 -4.81 -2.11
CA GLY A 101 4.11 -5.68 -1.18
C GLY A 101 3.78 -5.34 0.27
N LEU A 102 2.65 -5.83 0.80
CA LEU A 102 2.09 -5.37 2.08
C LEU A 102 3.06 -5.55 3.26
N SER A 103 3.69 -6.73 3.36
CA SER A 103 4.57 -7.08 4.48
C SER A 103 5.80 -6.17 4.64
N ASN A 104 6.11 -5.34 3.63
CA ASN A 104 7.19 -4.35 3.73
C ASN A 104 6.92 -3.31 4.81
N ILE A 105 5.64 -3.01 5.11
CA ILE A 105 5.26 -2.04 6.16
C ILE A 105 5.80 -2.43 7.54
N SER A 106 5.98 -3.73 7.78
CA SER A 106 6.40 -4.28 9.08
C SER A 106 7.84 -4.81 9.08
N ASN A 107 8.63 -4.53 8.05
CA ASN A 107 10.05 -4.90 8.06
C ASN A 107 10.78 -4.18 9.22
N GLY A 108 11.68 -4.89 9.91
CA GLY A 108 12.35 -4.38 11.11
C GLY A 108 11.51 -4.44 12.40
N THR A 109 10.21 -4.74 12.32
CA THR A 109 9.33 -4.94 13.50
C THR A 109 9.44 -6.37 14.05
N PRO A 110 9.38 -6.58 15.38
CA PRO A 110 9.31 -7.91 15.99
C PRO A 110 8.17 -8.77 15.42
N ALA A 111 8.42 -10.05 15.18
CA ALA A 111 7.51 -10.94 14.45
C ALA A 111 6.07 -10.94 14.98
N HIS A 112 5.89 -10.94 16.31
CA HIS A 112 4.57 -10.96 16.95
C HIS A 112 3.78 -9.63 16.81
N LEU A 113 4.45 -8.54 16.43
CA LEU A 113 3.83 -7.22 16.24
C LEU A 113 3.54 -6.91 14.76
N ARG A 114 4.22 -7.60 13.83
CA ARG A 114 4.04 -7.42 12.38
C ARG A 114 2.58 -7.53 11.89
N PRO A 115 1.77 -8.49 12.37
CA PRO A 115 0.39 -8.64 11.88
C PRO A 115 -0.45 -7.37 12.10
N TRP A 116 -0.23 -6.65 13.20
CA TRP A 116 -0.97 -5.42 13.50
C TRP A 116 -0.68 -4.33 12.47
N LEU A 117 0.58 -4.13 12.09
CA LEU A 117 0.95 -3.18 11.03
C LEU A 117 0.39 -3.62 9.67
N ASN A 118 0.58 -4.89 9.29
CA ASN A 118 0.16 -5.41 8.00
C ASN A 118 -1.36 -5.30 7.80
N ARG A 119 -2.15 -5.81 8.77
CA ARG A 119 -3.61 -5.81 8.71
C ARG A 119 -4.18 -4.40 8.75
N THR A 120 -3.67 -3.53 9.63
CA THR A 120 -4.10 -2.13 9.70
C THR A 120 -3.84 -1.43 8.37
N TYR A 121 -2.64 -1.57 7.82
CA TYR A 121 -2.28 -0.90 6.59
C TYR A 121 -3.07 -1.41 5.38
N LEU A 122 -3.38 -2.72 5.33
CA LEU A 122 -4.32 -3.26 4.34
C LEU A 122 -5.68 -2.57 4.43
N MET A 123 -6.27 -2.47 5.63
CA MET A 123 -7.56 -1.80 5.82
C MET A 123 -7.51 -0.33 5.40
N MET A 124 -6.41 0.37 5.68
CA MET A 124 -6.21 1.76 5.23
C MET A 124 -6.16 1.87 3.70
N LEU A 125 -5.47 0.94 3.02
CA LEU A 125 -5.37 0.91 1.56
C LEU A 125 -6.67 0.53 0.86
N LEU A 126 -7.48 -0.36 1.46
CA LEU A 126 -8.80 -0.74 0.93
C LEU A 126 -9.72 0.48 0.74
N ARG A 127 -9.54 1.52 1.56
CA ARG A 127 -10.24 2.80 1.43
C ARG A 127 -10.09 3.44 0.06
N TYR A 128 -8.90 3.29 -0.53
CA TYR A 128 -8.50 3.94 -1.78
C TYR A 128 -8.53 2.96 -2.96
N GLY A 129 -9.35 1.90 -2.85
CA GLY A 129 -9.59 0.98 -3.96
C GLY A 129 -8.44 0.04 -4.27
N LEU A 130 -7.64 -0.35 -3.26
CA LEU A 130 -6.57 -1.33 -3.46
C LEU A 130 -7.11 -2.61 -4.12
N TYR A 131 -6.66 -2.89 -5.34
CA TYR A 131 -7.08 -4.07 -6.11
C TYR A 131 -6.46 -5.38 -5.61
N SER A 132 -5.17 -5.39 -5.25
CA SER A 132 -4.53 -6.58 -4.67
C SER A 132 -3.42 -6.27 -3.67
N ALA A 133 -3.01 -7.27 -2.91
CA ALA A 133 -1.84 -7.21 -2.05
C ALA A 133 -1.07 -8.53 -2.09
N ILE A 134 0.26 -8.45 -2.08
CA ILE A 134 1.16 -9.58 -1.83
C ILE A 134 1.33 -9.68 -0.31
N VAL A 135 0.85 -10.77 0.27
CA VAL A 135 0.66 -10.91 1.73
C VAL A 135 1.19 -12.24 2.25
N ASP A 136 1.33 -12.34 3.58
CA ASP A 136 1.56 -13.63 4.23
C ASP A 136 0.24 -14.45 4.25
N ALA A 137 0.23 -15.55 3.50
CA ALA A 137 -0.95 -16.41 3.38
C ALA A 137 -1.27 -17.20 4.66
N PHE A 138 -0.34 -17.28 5.61
CA PHE A 138 -0.57 -17.95 6.91
C PHE A 138 -1.24 -17.04 7.95
N ASP A 139 -1.35 -15.74 7.67
CA ASP A 139 -2.12 -14.82 8.51
C ASP A 139 -3.62 -14.94 8.19
N SER A 140 -4.29 -15.87 8.88
CA SER A 140 -5.71 -16.14 8.66
C SER A 140 -6.63 -14.93 8.88
N GLU A 141 -6.31 -14.03 9.82
CA GLU A 141 -7.13 -12.82 10.05
C GLU A 141 -6.94 -11.81 8.94
N LEU A 142 -5.71 -11.65 8.42
CA LEU A 142 -5.44 -10.84 7.25
C LEU A 142 -6.25 -11.33 6.04
N ILE A 143 -6.31 -12.64 5.81
CA ILE A 143 -7.10 -13.22 4.72
C ILE A 143 -8.60 -12.94 4.89
N LYS A 144 -9.14 -13.04 6.11
CA LYS A 144 -10.55 -12.67 6.39
C LYS A 144 -10.83 -11.20 6.11
N ILE A 145 -9.93 -10.30 6.53
CA ILE A 145 -10.02 -8.87 6.20
C ILE A 145 -10.02 -8.66 4.70
N ALA A 146 -9.07 -9.26 3.97
CA ALA A 146 -8.96 -9.15 2.51
C ALA A 146 -10.20 -9.67 1.76
N LYS A 147 -10.91 -10.65 2.33
CA LYS A 147 -12.17 -11.19 1.78
C LYS A 147 -13.42 -10.40 2.17
N GLY A 148 -13.28 -9.34 2.97
CA GLY A 148 -14.41 -8.54 3.44
C GLY A 148 -15.22 -9.20 4.55
N GLU A 149 -14.65 -10.18 5.27
CA GLU A 149 -15.32 -10.88 6.37
C GLU A 149 -15.24 -10.12 7.72
N LYS A 150 -14.57 -8.97 7.75
CA LYS A 150 -14.35 -8.11 8.93
C LYS A 150 -14.71 -6.63 8.68
N PRO A 151 -15.90 -6.33 8.12
CA PRO A 151 -16.27 -4.95 7.75
C PRO A 151 -16.24 -3.98 8.94
N GLU A 152 -16.57 -4.46 10.14
CA GLU A 152 -16.56 -3.66 11.37
C GLU A 152 -15.17 -3.11 11.73
N LEU A 153 -14.11 -3.91 11.51
CA LEU A 153 -12.73 -3.49 11.75
C LEU A 153 -12.25 -2.49 10.68
N VAL A 154 -12.65 -2.73 9.43
CA VAL A 154 -12.35 -1.82 8.31
C VAL A 154 -12.99 -0.45 8.56
N ASP A 155 -14.27 -0.45 8.93
CA ASP A 155 -15.03 0.77 9.25
C ASP A 155 -14.40 1.51 10.43
N LEU A 156 -14.01 0.80 11.50
CA LEU A 156 -13.29 1.41 12.63
C LEU A 156 -11.99 2.08 12.17
N VAL A 157 -11.15 1.39 11.40
CA VAL A 157 -9.90 1.96 10.87
C VAL A 157 -10.18 3.20 10.02
N HIS A 158 -11.18 3.17 9.14
CA HIS A 158 -11.54 4.30 8.29
C HIS A 158 -12.06 5.50 9.09
N ARG A 159 -12.84 5.26 10.16
CA ARG A 159 -13.30 6.30 11.07
C ARG A 159 -12.12 6.97 11.79
N VAL A 160 -11.17 6.20 12.30
CA VAL A 160 -9.96 6.75 12.94
C VAL A 160 -9.11 7.53 11.93
N MET A 161 -8.96 7.05 10.69
CA MET A 161 -8.30 7.80 9.62
C MET A 161 -8.96 9.15 9.32
N ASN A 162 -10.27 9.31 9.59
CA ASN A 162 -10.99 10.59 9.46
C ASN A 162 -10.80 11.52 10.66
N GLY A 163 -9.95 11.14 11.62
CA GLY A 163 -9.73 11.89 12.84
C GLY A 163 -10.72 11.57 13.96
N GLU A 164 -11.55 10.53 13.83
CA GLU A 164 -12.35 10.05 14.97
C GLU A 164 -11.43 9.57 16.09
N LYS A 165 -11.70 10.03 17.32
CA LYS A 165 -10.98 9.63 18.52
C LYS A 165 -11.92 8.82 19.41
N PRO A 166 -12.11 7.51 19.12
CA PRO A 166 -13.01 6.68 19.91
C PRO A 166 -12.52 6.57 21.36
N ASP A 167 -13.47 6.48 22.29
CA ASP A 167 -13.17 6.16 23.68
C ASP A 167 -12.67 4.72 23.76
N LEU A 168 -11.38 4.56 24.07
CA LEU A 168 -10.72 3.24 24.11
C LEU A 168 -11.35 2.31 25.15
N SER A 169 -12.01 2.83 26.19
CA SER A 169 -12.69 2.01 27.20
C SER A 169 -13.96 1.33 26.67
N SER A 170 -14.51 1.82 25.56
CA SER A 170 -15.70 1.27 24.88
C SER A 170 -15.37 0.21 23.83
N LEU A 171 -14.08 -0.01 23.55
CA LEU A 171 -13.58 -0.90 22.52
C LEU A 171 -13.06 -2.22 23.09
N THR A 172 -13.07 -3.27 22.27
CA THR A 172 -12.37 -4.53 22.58
C THR A 172 -10.85 -4.34 22.53
N GLU A 173 -10.10 -5.26 23.15
CA GLU A 173 -8.63 -5.23 23.11
C GLU A 173 -8.05 -5.28 21.69
N GLU A 174 -8.73 -5.98 20.77
CA GLU A 174 -8.34 -6.05 19.36
C GLU A 174 -8.53 -4.69 18.66
N GLU A 175 -9.70 -4.08 18.82
CA GLU A 175 -10.02 -2.77 18.26
C GLU A 175 -9.06 -1.69 18.76
N VAL A 176 -8.74 -1.69 20.06
CA VAL A 176 -7.75 -0.77 20.64
C VAL A 176 -6.40 -0.89 19.93
N LYS A 177 -5.93 -2.11 19.61
CA LYS A 177 -4.67 -2.32 18.89
C LYS A 177 -4.71 -1.76 17.48
N TYR A 178 -5.84 -1.88 16.77
CA TYR A 178 -6.02 -1.25 15.46
C TYR A 178 -6.02 0.27 15.57
N VAL A 179 -6.74 0.87 16.51
CA VAL A 179 -6.75 2.33 16.73
C VAL A 179 -5.34 2.85 17.02
N LYS A 180 -4.61 2.21 17.94
CA LYS A 180 -3.22 2.58 18.26
C LYS A 180 -2.31 2.45 17.03
N THR A 181 -2.50 1.42 16.22
CA THR A 181 -1.69 1.20 15.02
C THR A 181 -2.00 2.23 13.92
N VAL A 182 -3.25 2.65 13.74
CA VAL A 182 -3.60 3.76 12.83
C VAL A 182 -2.88 5.03 13.25
N ARG A 183 -2.86 5.36 14.55
CA ARG A 183 -2.14 6.54 15.07
C ARG A 183 -0.65 6.50 14.78
N VAL A 184 -0.03 5.32 14.87
CA VAL A 184 1.38 5.14 14.50
C VAL A 184 1.60 5.34 13.00
N LEU A 185 0.79 4.68 12.16
CA LEU A 185 0.93 4.76 10.70
C LEU A 185 0.64 6.15 10.15
N THR A 186 -0.26 6.91 10.79
CA THR A 186 -0.57 8.30 10.46
C THR A 186 0.35 9.32 11.15
N GLY A 187 1.33 8.87 11.94
CA GLY A 187 2.28 9.73 12.64
C GLY A 187 1.65 10.60 13.75
N GLU A 188 0.44 10.29 14.20
CA GLU A 188 -0.14 10.86 15.43
C GLU A 188 0.55 10.34 16.69
N SER A 189 1.23 9.20 16.58
CA SER A 189 2.05 8.61 17.64
C SER A 189 3.34 8.06 17.03
N LEU A 190 4.44 8.11 17.80
CA LEU A 190 5.71 7.55 17.37
C LEU A 190 5.68 6.02 17.45
N TYR A 191 6.28 5.36 16.46
CA TYR A 191 6.53 3.93 16.54
C TYR A 191 7.55 3.62 17.64
N SER A 192 7.24 2.64 18.46
CA SER A 192 8.17 1.97 19.40
C SER A 192 7.82 0.48 19.42
N HIS A 193 8.67 -0.41 19.92
CA HIS A 193 8.30 -1.83 20.07
C HIS A 193 7.24 -2.11 21.15
N SER A 194 6.73 -1.07 21.81
CA SER A 194 5.69 -1.14 22.85
C SER A 194 4.46 -0.29 22.50
N TRP A 195 4.29 0.14 21.24
CA TRP A 195 3.20 1.04 20.85
C TRP A 195 1.78 0.50 21.13
N LEU A 196 1.64 -0.82 21.28
CA LEU A 196 0.35 -1.44 21.64
C LEU A 196 0.08 -1.38 23.15
N GLU A 197 1.12 -1.24 23.97
CA GLU A 197 1.05 -1.23 25.44
C GLU A 197 0.84 0.18 26.00
N ILE A 198 1.35 1.20 25.30
CA ILE A 198 1.21 2.63 25.62
C ILE A 198 -0.15 3.14 25.18
#